data_AF-A0AAX1UB92-F1
#
_entry.id   AF-A0AAX1UB92-F1
#
_cell.length_a   1.000
_cell.length_b   1.000
_cell.length_c   1.000
_cell.angle_alpha   90.00
_cell.angle_beta   90.00
_cell.angle_gamma   90.00
#
_symmetry.space_group_name_H-M   'P 1'
#
loop_
_entity.id
_entity.type
_entity.pdbx_description
1 polymer ?
#
loop_
_entity_poly.entity_id
_entity_poly.type
_entity_poly.pdbx_seq_one_letter_code
_entity_poly.pdbx_strand_id
1 'polypeptide(L)'
;MKYIFTEVLNDLVNYFFLGDMEALCEWKQNQCLMDDLATEFTSNNSIDQAIEDGLVLPMEGIRNYPYTIIFDIEENQPTLLQKEHRLQFHYQNYYIKVEHQTLVLFTWHILHHFTMDAVKHYMTQQKLYQKPIISLANGWYRISILGGETLRNDIFEPTIEFVLDPIDQPDIHQDMVYHTFAINSSSY
;
A
#
# COMPACT_ATOMS: atom_id res chain seq x y z
N MET A 1 -8.37 0.64 -15.29
CA MET A 1 -8.60 2.02 -14.78
C MET A 1 -7.36 2.46 -14.02
N LYS A 2 -6.94 3.73 -14.14
CA LYS A 2 -5.70 4.22 -13.52
C LYS A 2 -5.96 5.41 -12.59
N TYR A 3 -5.46 5.33 -11.37
CA TYR A 3 -5.44 6.42 -10.40
C TYR A 3 -4.01 6.88 -10.17
N ILE A 4 -3.79 8.19 -10.11
CA ILE A 4 -2.45 8.78 -9.94
C ILE A 4 -2.53 9.82 -8.83
N PHE A 5 -1.67 9.67 -7.83
CA PHE A 5 -1.52 10.57 -6.70
C PHE A 5 -0.08 11.05 -6.66
N THR A 6 0.15 12.34 -6.45
CA THR A 6 1.49 12.94 -6.53
C THR A 6 1.84 13.59 -5.20
N GLU A 7 3.14 13.75 -4.93
CA GLU A 7 3.63 14.34 -3.67
C GLU A 7 3.17 13.56 -2.42
N VAL A 8 3.16 12.24 -2.52
CA VAL A 8 2.84 11.35 -1.40
C VAL A 8 4.09 11.16 -0.54
N LEU A 9 4.00 11.59 0.71
CA LEU A 9 5.08 11.51 1.69
C LEU A 9 4.89 10.29 2.59
N ASN A 10 5.99 9.73 3.08
CA ASN A 10 6.02 8.63 4.04
C ASN A 10 6.08 9.11 5.51
N ASP A 11 5.76 10.38 5.76
CA ASP A 11 5.78 11.03 7.08
C ASP A 11 7.09 10.80 7.85
N LEU A 12 8.24 10.78 7.16
CA LEU A 12 9.57 10.51 7.73
C LEU A 12 9.77 9.09 8.30
N VAL A 13 8.81 8.18 8.09
CA VAL A 13 8.91 6.78 8.48
C VAL A 13 9.24 5.95 7.24
N ASN A 14 10.19 5.01 7.33
CA ASN A 14 10.63 4.21 6.19
C ASN A 14 9.63 3.12 5.74
N TYR A 15 8.33 3.35 5.96
CA TYR A 15 7.24 2.42 5.72
C TYR A 15 6.06 3.09 5.01
N PHE A 16 5.47 2.32 4.11
CA PHE A 16 4.08 2.49 3.72
C PHE A 16 3.32 1.20 4.05
N PHE A 17 2.01 1.34 4.23
CA PHE A 17 1.09 0.23 4.33
C PHE A 17 0.02 0.39 3.26
N LEU A 18 -0.31 -0.70 2.60
CA LEU A 18 -1.45 -0.79 1.70
C LEU A 18 -2.49 -1.70 2.33
N GLY A 19 -3.75 -1.30 2.40
CA GLY A 19 -4.77 -2.08 3.10
C GLY A 19 -6.18 -1.53 2.95
N ASP A 20 -7.15 -2.37 3.31
CA ASP A 20 -8.49 -1.92 3.70
C ASP A 20 -8.45 -1.66 5.22
N MET A 21 -8.36 -0.38 5.60
CA MET A 21 -8.19 0.00 7.01
C MET A 21 -9.39 -0.36 7.88
N GLU A 22 -10.60 -0.38 7.33
CA GLU A 22 -11.80 -0.75 8.09
C GLU A 22 -11.79 -2.26 8.37
N ALA A 23 -11.46 -3.08 7.36
CA ALA A 23 -11.28 -4.53 7.53
C ALA A 23 -10.18 -4.86 8.55
N LEU A 24 -9.03 -4.16 8.47
CA LEU A 24 -7.94 -4.34 9.44
C LEU A 24 -8.39 -3.96 10.87
N CYS A 25 -9.21 -2.92 11.03
CA CYS A 25 -9.71 -2.49 12.34
C CYS A 25 -10.72 -3.49 12.92
N GLU A 26 -11.59 -4.06 12.10
CA GLU A 26 -12.51 -5.13 12.52
C GLU A 26 -11.76 -6.40 12.92
N TRP A 27 -10.76 -6.80 12.13
CA TRP A 27 -9.89 -7.92 12.48
C TRP A 27 -9.18 -7.71 13.82
N LYS A 28 -8.59 -6.52 14.04
CA LYS A 28 -7.96 -6.14 15.32
C LYS A 28 -8.91 -6.34 16.50
N GLN A 29 -10.17 -5.94 16.35
CA GLN A 29 -11.20 -6.10 17.38
C GLN A 29 -11.54 -7.58 17.61
N ASN A 30 -11.66 -8.37 16.54
CA ASN A 30 -11.93 -9.81 16.64
C ASN A 30 -10.79 -10.58 17.32
N GLN A 31 -9.54 -10.14 17.13
CA GLN A 31 -8.36 -10.70 17.79
C GLN A 31 -8.10 -10.13 19.19
N CYS A 32 -8.94 -9.20 19.67
CA CYS A 32 -8.78 -8.51 20.95
C CYS A 32 -7.43 -7.79 21.11
N LEU A 33 -6.86 -7.27 20.01
CA LEU A 33 -5.58 -6.54 20.04
C LEU A 33 -5.77 -5.11 20.57
N MET A 34 -4.70 -4.55 21.14
CA MET A 34 -4.68 -3.19 21.67
C MET A 34 -4.97 -2.12 20.58
N ASP A 35 -5.38 -0.92 20.99
CA ASP A 35 -5.58 0.20 20.07
C ASP A 35 -4.26 0.77 19.54
N ASP A 36 -3.17 0.59 20.27
CA ASP A 36 -1.82 0.83 19.78
C ASP A 36 -1.33 -0.37 18.96
N LEU A 37 -1.85 -0.46 17.73
CA LEU A 37 -1.54 -1.51 16.78
C LEU A 37 -0.06 -1.49 16.35
N ALA A 38 0.59 -0.32 16.42
CA ALA A 38 2.02 -0.21 16.16
C ALA A 38 2.85 -1.04 17.16
N THR A 39 2.50 -0.98 18.45
CA THR A 39 3.14 -1.80 19.48
C THR A 39 2.85 -3.28 19.27
N GLU A 40 1.61 -3.66 18.94
CA GLU A 40 1.23 -5.05 18.63
C GLU A 40 2.06 -5.62 17.47
N PHE A 41 2.10 -4.89 16.35
CA PHE A 41 2.83 -5.29 15.14
C PHE A 41 4.34 -5.45 15.34
N THR A 42 4.91 -4.77 16.33
CA THR A 42 6.36 -4.85 16.62
C THR A 42 6.70 -5.78 17.78
N SER A 43 5.73 -6.13 18.62
CA SER A 43 5.97 -6.90 19.85
C SER A 43 5.58 -8.37 19.72
N ASN A 44 4.81 -8.74 18.69
CA ASN A 44 4.37 -10.11 18.45
C ASN A 44 4.14 -10.37 16.95
N ASN A 45 3.63 -11.55 16.62
CA ASN A 45 3.41 -11.99 15.23
C ASN A 45 2.07 -11.50 14.64
N SER A 46 1.41 -10.50 15.24
CA SER A 46 0.12 -9.99 14.75
C SER A 46 0.23 -9.37 13.37
N ILE A 47 1.35 -8.74 13.02
CA ILE A 47 1.57 -8.23 11.66
C ILE A 47 1.63 -9.37 10.64
N ASP A 48 2.30 -10.47 10.98
CA ASP A 48 2.40 -11.64 10.09
C ASP A 48 1.01 -12.26 9.87
N GLN A 49 0.20 -12.37 10.93
CA GLN A 49 -1.19 -12.83 10.80
C GLN A 49 -2.05 -11.89 9.94
N ALA A 50 -1.91 -10.58 10.11
CA ALA A 50 -2.65 -9.61 9.30
C ALA A 50 -2.25 -9.67 7.81
N ILE A 51 -0.97 -9.97 7.53
CA ILE A 51 -0.45 -10.21 6.18
C ILE A 51 -1.01 -11.53 5.61
N GLU A 52 -0.97 -12.62 6.37
CA GLU A 52 -1.50 -13.93 5.98
C GLU A 52 -3.00 -13.87 5.69
N ASP A 53 -3.75 -13.08 6.46
CA ASP A 53 -5.19 -12.83 6.24
C ASP A 53 -5.46 -11.84 5.09
N GLY A 54 -4.41 -11.29 4.47
CA GLY A 54 -4.51 -10.35 3.34
C GLY A 54 -5.07 -8.98 3.70
N LEU A 55 -4.99 -8.57 4.97
CA LEU A 55 -5.58 -7.32 5.46
C LEU A 55 -4.68 -6.11 5.23
N VAL A 56 -3.37 -6.34 5.24
CA VAL A 56 -2.37 -5.29 5.09
C VAL A 56 -1.13 -5.81 4.40
N LEU A 57 -0.55 -4.96 3.56
CA LEU A 57 0.75 -5.15 2.93
C LEU A 57 1.72 -4.07 3.43
N PRO A 58 2.66 -4.41 4.32
CA PRO A 58 3.73 -3.50 4.70
C PRO A 58 4.78 -3.41 3.59
N MET A 59 5.26 -2.20 3.34
CA MET A 59 6.36 -1.92 2.41
C MET A 59 7.47 -1.19 3.15
N GLU A 60 8.55 -1.91 3.45
CA GLU A 60 9.73 -1.37 4.14
C GLU A 60 10.78 -0.79 3.17
N GLY A 61 11.56 0.17 3.66
CA GLY A 61 12.72 0.70 2.94
C GLY A 61 12.35 1.90 2.06
N ILE A 62 11.15 2.44 2.25
CA ILE A 62 10.68 3.64 1.58
C ILE A 62 11.54 4.81 2.05
N ARG A 63 12.34 5.39 1.15
CA ARG A 63 13.10 6.61 1.44
C ARG A 63 12.16 7.81 1.53
N ASN A 64 12.54 8.85 2.26
CA ASN A 64 11.72 10.06 2.39
C ASN A 64 11.80 10.95 1.15
N TYR A 65 10.97 10.64 0.15
CA TYR A 65 10.81 11.41 -1.09
C TYR A 65 9.33 11.72 -1.33
N PRO A 66 8.99 12.74 -2.13
CA PRO A 66 7.63 12.94 -2.62
C PRO A 66 7.35 11.94 -3.75
N TYR A 67 6.66 10.84 -3.42
CA TYR A 67 6.35 9.81 -4.39
C TYR A 67 5.16 10.17 -5.27
N THR A 68 5.23 9.73 -6.52
CA THR A 68 4.05 9.49 -7.34
C THR A 68 3.57 8.06 -7.07
N ILE A 69 2.31 7.91 -6.67
CA ILE A 69 1.65 6.64 -6.41
C ILE A 69 0.63 6.37 -7.49
N ILE A 70 0.74 5.23 -8.15
CA ILE A 70 -0.16 4.82 -9.23
C ILE A 70 -0.88 3.54 -8.81
N PHE A 71 -2.20 3.50 -8.97
CA PHE A 71 -2.97 2.27 -8.94
C PHE A 71 -3.51 1.98 -10.34
N ASP A 72 -3.12 0.84 -10.92
CA ASP A 72 -3.59 0.34 -12.20
C ASP A 72 -4.45 -0.90 -11.96
N ILE A 73 -5.73 -0.82 -12.33
CA ILE A 73 -6.72 -1.89 -12.16
C ILE A 73 -7.02 -2.47 -13.54
N GLU A 74 -6.93 -3.80 -13.68
CA GLU A 74 -7.25 -4.57 -14.89
C GLU A 74 -6.30 -4.32 -16.08
N GLU A 75 -5.11 -4.95 -16.03
CA GLU A 75 -4.20 -5.27 -17.15
C GLU A 75 -3.95 -4.20 -18.23
N ASN A 76 -3.84 -2.92 -17.87
CA ASN A 76 -3.13 -1.98 -18.75
C ASN A 76 -1.64 -2.26 -18.68
N GLN A 77 -0.89 -1.93 -19.73
CA GLN A 77 0.57 -1.93 -19.64
C GLN A 77 0.98 -0.98 -18.50
N PRO A 78 1.64 -1.50 -17.44
CA PRO A 78 2.06 -0.67 -16.32
C PRO A 78 2.93 0.48 -16.81
N THR A 79 2.73 1.65 -16.22
CA THR A 79 3.44 2.88 -16.55
C THR A 79 4.94 2.64 -16.48
N LEU A 80 5.45 2.11 -15.37
CA LEU A 80 6.89 1.89 -15.16
C LEU A 80 7.53 0.88 -16.14
N LEU A 81 6.74 0.13 -16.92
CA LEU A 81 7.25 -0.76 -17.98
C LEU A 81 7.36 -0.09 -19.35
N GLN A 82 6.94 1.18 -19.48
CA GLN A 82 7.12 1.96 -20.70
C GLN A 82 8.58 2.43 -20.84
N LYS A 83 9.03 2.67 -22.09
CA LYS A 83 10.45 2.86 -22.41
C LYS A 83 11.03 4.17 -21.86
N GLU A 84 10.17 5.13 -21.62
CA GLU A 84 10.49 6.48 -21.16
C GLU A 84 10.75 6.53 -19.65
N HIS A 85 10.43 5.45 -18.94
CA HIS A 85 10.49 5.36 -17.48
C HIS A 85 11.60 4.42 -17.02
N ARG A 86 11.99 4.54 -15.75
CA ARG A 86 13.14 3.81 -15.18
C ARG A 86 12.66 2.86 -14.11
N LEU A 87 12.36 1.63 -14.50
CA LEU A 87 12.07 0.56 -13.55
C LEU A 87 13.32 0.21 -12.73
N GLN A 88 13.18 0.06 -11.42
CA GLN A 88 14.23 -0.42 -10.51
C GLN A 88 13.89 -1.77 -9.91
N PHE A 89 12.63 -1.99 -9.54
CA PHE A 89 12.15 -3.29 -9.08
C PHE A 89 10.74 -3.59 -9.58
N HIS A 90 10.43 -4.87 -9.64
CA HIS A 90 9.11 -5.39 -9.93
C HIS A 90 8.92 -6.65 -9.09
N TYR A 91 8.06 -6.56 -8.09
CA TYR A 91 7.71 -7.66 -7.20
C TYR A 91 6.26 -8.06 -7.46
N GLN A 92 5.97 -9.34 -7.40
CA GLN A 92 4.68 -9.91 -7.81
C GLN A 92 4.16 -10.88 -6.76
N ASN A 93 2.90 -11.28 -6.91
CA ASN A 93 2.22 -12.26 -6.07
C ASN A 93 2.04 -11.84 -4.60
N TYR A 94 1.79 -10.55 -4.37
CA TYR A 94 1.18 -10.13 -3.12
C TYR A 94 -0.34 -10.25 -3.22
N TYR A 95 -1.01 -10.41 -2.08
CA TYR A 95 -2.45 -10.57 -2.03
C TYR A 95 -3.06 -9.61 -1.02
N ILE A 96 -4.18 -9.01 -1.40
CA ILE A 96 -4.97 -8.22 -0.47
C ILE A 96 -6.45 -8.54 -0.61
N LYS A 97 -7.15 -8.51 0.52
CA LYS A 97 -8.59 -8.66 0.62
C LYS A 97 -9.23 -7.29 0.82
N VAL A 98 -10.25 -6.99 0.02
CA VAL A 98 -11.04 -5.76 0.14
C VAL A 98 -12.45 -6.15 0.60
N GLU A 99 -12.92 -5.55 1.70
CA GLU A 99 -14.23 -5.85 2.31
C GLU A 99 -15.13 -4.60 2.43
N HIS A 100 -14.54 -3.40 2.43
CA HIS A 100 -15.19 -2.11 2.58
C HIS A 100 -15.08 -1.24 1.32
N GLN A 101 -14.95 -1.89 0.16
CA GLN A 101 -14.84 -1.27 -1.17
C GLN A 101 -13.75 -0.20 -1.29
N THR A 102 -12.75 -0.25 -0.42
CA THR A 102 -11.75 0.81 -0.30
C THR A 102 -10.38 0.20 -0.11
N LEU A 103 -9.41 0.72 -0.86
CA LEU A 103 -8.00 0.42 -0.70
C LEU A 103 -7.24 1.73 -0.48
N VAL A 104 -6.41 1.76 0.55
CA VAL A 104 -5.68 2.97 0.97
C VAL A 104 -4.21 2.68 1.19
N LEU A 105 -3.37 3.60 0.71
CA LEU A 105 -1.97 3.70 1.12
C LEU A 105 -1.87 4.65 2.33
N PHE A 106 -1.36 4.16 3.45
CA PHE A 106 -1.22 4.93 4.68
C PHE A 106 0.16 4.74 5.33
N THR A 107 0.47 5.59 6.30
CA THR A 107 1.76 5.62 7.00
C THR A 107 1.62 5.11 8.43
N TRP A 108 2.76 4.80 9.05
CA TRP A 108 2.83 4.19 10.38
C TRP A 108 2.04 4.92 11.48
N HIS A 109 1.95 6.25 11.44
CA HIS A 109 1.44 7.05 12.56
C HIS A 109 -0.01 6.71 12.97
N ILE A 110 -0.87 6.32 12.04
CA ILE A 110 -2.26 5.97 12.37
C ILE A 110 -2.35 4.70 13.23
N LEU A 111 -1.34 3.82 13.19
CA LEU A 111 -1.31 2.58 13.94
C LEU A 111 -1.19 2.79 15.45
N HIS A 112 -0.70 3.94 15.92
CA HIS A 112 -0.61 4.24 17.36
C HIS A 112 -1.96 4.46 18.04
N HIS A 113 -3.00 4.77 17.27
CA HIS A 113 -4.36 4.93 17.78
C HIS A 113 -5.37 4.41 16.75
N PHE A 114 -5.37 3.09 16.56
CA PHE A 114 -6.10 2.40 15.49
C PHE A 114 -7.51 1.98 15.93
N THR A 115 -8.32 2.94 16.35
CA THR A 115 -9.75 2.75 16.67
C THR A 115 -10.62 2.99 15.44
N MET A 116 -11.83 2.43 15.41
CA MET A 116 -12.75 2.63 14.28
C MET A 116 -13.08 4.11 14.04
N ASP A 117 -13.23 4.90 15.10
CA ASP A 117 -13.46 6.34 15.00
C ASP A 117 -12.24 7.07 14.43
N ALA A 118 -11.03 6.69 14.85
CA ALA A 118 -9.79 7.25 14.31
C ALA A 118 -9.59 6.88 12.84
N VAL A 119 -9.88 5.64 12.45
CA VAL A 119 -9.83 5.16 11.06
C VAL A 119 -10.82 5.96 10.19
N LYS A 120 -12.08 6.09 10.60
CA LYS A 120 -13.08 6.86 9.85
C LYS A 120 -12.72 8.33 9.74
N HIS A 121 -12.21 8.92 10.82
CA HIS A 121 -11.72 10.29 10.81
C HIS A 121 -10.54 10.46 9.84
N TYR A 122 -9.55 9.56 9.93
CA TYR A 122 -8.39 9.53 9.04
C TYR A 122 -8.83 9.43 7.58
N MET A 123 -9.66 8.46 7.23
CA MET A 123 -10.16 8.26 5.86
C MET A 123 -10.89 9.48 5.32
N THR A 124 -11.67 10.17 6.16
CA THR A 124 -12.36 11.42 5.78
C THR A 124 -11.36 12.53 5.46
N GLN A 125 -10.34 12.71 6.31
CA GLN A 125 -9.29 13.71 6.08
C GLN A 125 -8.46 13.38 4.84
N GLN A 126 -8.02 12.14 4.67
CA GLN A 126 -7.24 11.70 3.52
C GLN A 126 -7.96 11.94 2.19
N LYS A 127 -9.28 11.65 2.13
CA LYS A 127 -10.11 11.94 0.95
C LYS A 127 -10.16 13.44 0.63
N LEU A 128 -10.25 14.30 1.64
CA LEU A 128 -10.25 15.76 1.46
C LEU A 128 -8.93 16.26 0.83
N TYR A 129 -7.80 15.68 1.24
CA TYR A 129 -6.47 16.03 0.74
C TYR A 129 -6.03 15.21 -0.48
N GLN A 130 -6.95 14.49 -1.14
CA GLN A 130 -6.67 13.68 -2.34
C GLN A 130 -5.49 12.72 -2.13
N LYS A 131 -5.44 12.10 -0.96
CA LYS A 131 -4.42 11.11 -0.61
C LYS A 131 -4.76 9.76 -1.26
N PRO A 132 -3.81 8.80 -1.31
CA PRO A 132 -3.93 7.61 -2.17
C PRO A 132 -4.97 6.62 -1.63
N ILE A 133 -6.24 6.91 -1.95
CA ILE A 133 -7.42 6.12 -1.60
C ILE A 133 -8.20 5.88 -2.90
N ILE A 134 -8.48 4.62 -3.19
CA ILE A 134 -9.27 4.22 -4.36
C ILE A 134 -10.47 3.38 -3.93
N SER A 135 -11.52 3.42 -4.75
CA SER A 135 -12.64 2.50 -4.62
C SER A 135 -12.38 1.24 -5.43
N LEU A 136 -12.53 0.07 -4.79
CA LEU A 136 -12.41 -1.25 -5.39
C LEU A 136 -13.65 -2.08 -5.07
N ALA A 137 -13.96 -3.07 -5.89
CA ALA A 137 -15.01 -4.03 -5.52
C ALA A 137 -14.51 -4.90 -4.37
N ASN A 138 -15.45 -5.47 -3.60
CA ASN A 138 -15.08 -6.44 -2.57
C ASN A 138 -14.57 -7.73 -3.22
N GLY A 139 -13.52 -8.31 -2.66
CA GLY A 139 -12.91 -9.52 -3.18
C GLY A 139 -11.41 -9.60 -2.89
N TRP A 140 -10.78 -10.60 -3.48
CA TRP A 140 -9.35 -10.79 -3.43
C TRP A 140 -8.68 -10.15 -4.65
N TYR A 141 -7.52 -9.55 -4.43
CA TYR A 141 -6.68 -8.98 -5.47
C TYR A 141 -5.27 -9.54 -5.37
N ARG A 142 -4.73 -9.97 -6.51
CA ARG A 142 -3.29 -10.15 -6.68
C ARG A 142 -2.68 -8.80 -7.02
N ILE A 143 -1.58 -8.47 -6.35
CA ILE A 143 -0.88 -7.20 -6.50
C ILE A 143 0.52 -7.45 -7.06
N SER A 144 0.86 -6.73 -8.13
CA SER A 144 2.25 -6.51 -8.53
C SER A 144 2.66 -5.09 -8.16
N ILE A 145 3.84 -4.94 -7.56
CA ILE A 145 4.38 -3.68 -7.08
C ILE A 145 5.63 -3.36 -7.89
N LEU A 146 5.56 -2.27 -8.65
CA LEU A 146 6.66 -1.75 -9.44
C LEU A 146 7.19 -0.49 -8.76
N GLY A 147 8.50 -0.35 -8.73
CA GLY A 147 9.15 0.84 -8.19
C GLY A 147 10.26 1.34 -9.09
N GLY A 148 10.38 2.65 -9.20
CA GLY A 148 11.37 3.28 -10.05
C GLY A 148 11.16 4.78 -10.18
N GLU A 149 11.38 5.31 -11.37
CA GLU A 149 11.15 6.71 -11.67
C GLU A 149 10.27 6.89 -12.92
N THR A 150 9.23 7.70 -12.82
CA THR A 150 8.44 8.14 -13.99
C THR A 150 8.93 9.51 -14.46
N LEU A 151 9.03 9.67 -15.78
CA LEU A 151 9.37 10.94 -16.41
C LEU A 151 8.11 11.79 -16.52
N ARG A 152 8.11 12.95 -15.85
CA ARG A 152 7.02 13.92 -15.88
C ARG A 152 7.59 15.32 -15.92
N ASN A 153 7.14 16.13 -16.88
CA ASN A 153 7.65 17.50 -17.08
C ASN A 153 9.20 17.55 -17.15
N ASP A 154 9.80 16.60 -17.88
CA ASP A 154 11.25 16.43 -18.04
C ASP A 154 12.04 16.13 -16.74
N ILE A 155 11.34 15.80 -15.64
CA ILE A 155 11.93 15.42 -14.36
C ILE A 155 11.58 13.96 -14.05
N PHE A 156 12.54 13.22 -13.50
CA PHE A 156 12.31 11.87 -13.00
C PHE A 156 11.79 11.94 -11.56
N GLU A 157 10.51 11.62 -11.38
CA GLU A 157 9.85 11.54 -10.08
C GLU A 157 9.92 10.11 -9.55
N PRO A 158 10.24 9.89 -8.26
CA PRO A 158 10.20 8.56 -7.66
C PRO A 158 8.75 8.04 -7.63
N THR A 159 8.55 6.82 -8.11
CA THR A 159 7.20 6.28 -8.35
C THR A 159 7.05 4.86 -7.85
N ILE A 160 5.92 4.60 -7.19
CA ILE A 160 5.43 3.26 -6.85
C ILE A 160 4.13 3.03 -7.59
N GLU A 161 4.06 1.96 -8.37
CA GLU A 161 2.88 1.56 -9.13
C GLU A 161 2.38 0.19 -8.65
N PHE A 162 1.12 0.15 -8.24
CA PHE A 162 0.38 -1.04 -7.85
C PHE A 162 -0.49 -1.49 -9.02
N VAL A 163 -0.23 -2.69 -9.52
CA VAL A 163 -1.09 -3.35 -10.51
C VAL A 163 -2.00 -4.33 -9.77
N LEU A 164 -3.30 -4.15 -9.89
CA LEU A 164 -4.34 -4.85 -9.15
C LEU A 164 -5.13 -5.76 -10.10
N ASP A 165 -4.99 -7.07 -9.91
CA ASP A 165 -5.75 -8.09 -10.65
C ASP A 165 -6.79 -8.72 -9.70
N PRO A 166 -8.10 -8.62 -9.98
CA PRO A 166 -9.09 -9.35 -9.21
C PRO A 166 -8.91 -10.87 -9.41
N ILE A 167 -9.00 -11.63 -8.32
CA ILE A 167 -8.86 -13.09 -8.31
C ILE A 167 -9.94 -13.72 -7.44
N ASP A 168 -10.31 -14.96 -7.74
CA ASP A 168 -11.31 -15.69 -6.93
C ASP A 168 -10.71 -16.22 -5.62
N GLN A 169 -9.47 -16.72 -5.67
CA GLN A 169 -8.77 -17.29 -4.53
C GLN A 169 -7.28 -16.94 -4.55
N PRO A 170 -6.71 -16.49 -3.44
CA PRO A 170 -5.28 -16.22 -3.31
C PRO A 170 -4.48 -17.50 -3.11
N ASP A 171 -3.26 -17.53 -3.63
CA ASP A 171 -2.29 -18.60 -3.36
C ASP A 171 -1.34 -18.14 -2.24
N ILE A 172 -1.86 -18.13 -1.00
CA ILE A 172 -1.19 -17.56 0.19
C ILE A 172 -0.02 -18.43 0.68
N HIS A 173 0.15 -19.65 0.15
CA HIS A 173 1.21 -20.56 0.56
C HIS A 173 2.60 -20.27 -0.05
N GLN A 174 2.73 -19.23 -0.89
CA GLN A 174 4.03 -18.77 -1.33
C GLN A 174 4.72 -18.02 -0.18
N ASP A 175 5.92 -18.46 0.20
CA ASP A 175 6.79 -17.76 1.14
C ASP A 175 6.83 -16.26 0.79
N MET A 176 6.26 -15.41 1.65
CA MET A 176 6.34 -13.97 1.46
C MET A 176 7.81 -13.57 1.57
N VAL A 177 8.42 -13.25 0.43
CA VAL A 177 9.77 -12.72 0.41
C VAL A 177 9.68 -11.26 0.84
N TYR A 178 10.19 -10.95 2.03
CA TYR A 178 10.34 -9.58 2.48
C TYR A 178 11.37 -8.87 1.60
N HIS A 179 10.85 -8.06 0.68
CA HIS A 179 11.65 -7.21 -0.19
C HIS A 179 11.80 -5.82 0.41
N THR A 180 12.94 -5.18 0.15
CA THR A 180 13.04 -3.73 0.33
C THR A 180 12.43 -3.03 -0.88
N PHE A 181 11.63 -2.00 -0.62
CA PHE A 181 10.98 -1.15 -1.61
C PHE A 181 11.74 0.16 -1.83
N ALA A 182 13.06 0.16 -1.57
CA ALA A 182 13.90 1.33 -1.74
C ALA A 182 14.06 1.71 -3.22
N ILE A 183 13.77 2.98 -3.54
CA ILE A 183 14.01 3.60 -4.84
C ILE A 183 15.23 4.52 -4.71
N ASN A 184 16.16 4.40 -5.65
CA ASN A 184 17.25 5.37 -5.81
C ASN A 184 16.76 6.48 -6.75
N SER A 185 16.31 7.62 -6.21
CA SER A 185 15.90 8.74 -7.04
C SER A 185 17.12 9.48 -7.59
N SER A 186 17.05 9.87 -8.85
CA SER A 186 18.03 10.73 -9.52
C SER A 186 17.83 12.21 -9.21
N SER A 187 16.68 12.57 -8.63
CA SER A 187 16.28 13.94 -8.34
C SER A 187 16.47 14.34 -6.86
N TYR A 188 16.86 13.41 -5.98
CA TYR A 188 17.00 13.61 -4.52
C TYR A 188 18.20 12.87 -3.91
#